data_AF-A0A966LT15-F1
#
_entry.id   AF-A0A966LT15-F1
#
_cell.length_a   1.000
_cell.length_b   1.000
_cell.length_c   1.000
_cell.angle_alpha   90.00
_cell.angle_beta   90.00
_cell.angle_gamma   90.00
#
_symmetry.space_group_name_H-M   'P 1'
#
loop_
_entity.id
_entity.type
_entity.pdbx_description
1 polymer ?
#
loop_
_entity_poly.entity_id
_entity_poly.type
_entity_poly.pdbx_seq_one_letter_code
_entity_poly.pdbx_strand_id
1 'polypeptide(L)'
;MADQKYFYGLGRRKRASASVRLIPGKGKITINDQEAGSYLDDNKSLLAEITDPLAAVSKQKEYDITVLVKGGGLSGQVDAIKLGISKALVV
;
A
#
# COMPACT_ATOMS: atom_id res chain seq x y z
N MET A 1 -2.07 -25.33 7.51
CA MET A 1 -1.96 -24.18 6.59
C MET A 1 -1.55 -23.00 7.45
N ALA A 2 -0.40 -22.39 7.17
CA ALA A 2 0.24 -21.47 8.10
C ALA A 2 -0.64 -20.23 8.32
N ASP A 3 -0.98 -19.98 9.59
CA ASP A 3 -1.59 -18.75 10.06
C ASP A 3 -0.53 -17.63 9.96
N GLN A 4 -0.31 -17.12 8.75
CA GLN A 4 0.59 -15.99 8.55
C GLN A 4 -0.09 -14.76 9.13
N LYS A 5 0.42 -14.31 10.27
CA LYS A 5 -0.03 -13.09 10.94
C LYS A 5 0.27 -11.90 10.02
N TYR A 6 -0.77 -11.40 9.35
CA TYR A 6 -0.70 -10.20 8.51
C TYR A 6 -1.29 -9.01 9.26
N PHE A 7 -0.67 -7.86 9.11
CA PHE A 7 -1.26 -6.60 9.56
C PHE A 7 -2.24 -6.11 8.50
N TYR A 8 -3.40 -5.66 8.94
CA TYR A 8 -4.47 -5.25 8.05
C TYR A 8 -4.76 -3.76 8.21
N GLY A 9 -4.91 -3.07 7.08
CA GLY A 9 -5.28 -1.66 7.06
C GLY A 9 -6.27 -1.37 5.94
N LEU A 10 -7.31 -0.61 6.26
CA LEU A 10 -8.29 -0.15 5.27
C LEU A 10 -8.22 1.37 5.09
N GLY A 11 -7.87 1.77 3.86
CA GLY A 11 -7.77 3.15 3.43
C GLY A 11 -8.93 3.52 2.52
N ARG A 12 -9.52 4.70 2.71
CA ARG A 12 -10.62 5.22 1.89
C ARG A 12 -10.38 6.69 1.62
N ARG A 13 -10.54 7.11 0.37
CA ARG A 13 -10.39 8.50 -0.05
C ARG A 13 -11.34 8.79 -1.20
N LYS A 14 -12.18 9.83 -1.07
CA LYS A 14 -13.22 10.17 -2.06
C LYS A 14 -14.07 8.92 -2.39
N ARG A 15 -13.98 8.41 -3.62
CA ARG A 15 -14.66 7.19 -4.10
C ARG A 15 -13.74 5.96 -4.22
N ALA A 16 -12.47 6.09 -3.81
CA ALA A 16 -11.49 5.00 -3.82
C ALA A 16 -11.45 4.30 -2.46
N SER A 17 -11.37 2.97 -2.49
CA SER A 17 -11.17 2.12 -1.30
C SER A 17 -9.99 1.18 -1.55
N ALA A 18 -9.07 1.13 -0.58
CA ALA A 18 -7.86 0.31 -0.60
C ALA A 18 -7.85 -0.61 0.63
N SER A 19 -7.72 -1.91 0.41
CA SER A 19 -7.45 -2.90 1.45
C SER A 19 -5.99 -3.32 1.37
N VAL A 20 -5.24 -3.02 2.42
CA VAL A 20 -3.80 -3.26 2.54
C VAL A 20 -3.58 -4.45 3.46
N ARG A 21 -2.73 -5.38 3.01
CA ARG A 21 -2.18 -6.46 3.83
C ARG A 21 -0.68 -6.25 3.91
N LEU A 22 -0.17 -6.24 5.13
CA LEU A 22 1.23 -6.08 5.47
C LEU A 22 1.74 -7.42 5.99
N ILE A 23 2.76 -7.96 5.33
CA ILE A 23 3.35 -9.26 5.64
C ILE A 23 4.84 -9.00 5.90
N PRO A 24 5.45 -9.53 6.98
CA PRO A 24 6.90 -9.42 7.17
C PRO A 24 7.62 -10.11 6.01
N GLY A 25 8.51 -9.39 5.32
CA GLY A 25 9.02 -9.78 4.01
C GLY A 25 10.19 -8.94 3.49
N LYS A 26 10.35 -8.88 2.16
CA LYS A 26 11.53 -8.32 1.46
C LYS A 26 11.35 -6.88 0.94
N GLY A 27 10.21 -6.23 1.21
CA GLY A 27 9.94 -4.87 0.75
C GLY A 27 9.20 -4.81 -0.59
N LYS A 28 8.54 -5.89 -1.03
CA LYS A 28 7.82 -5.92 -2.32
C LYS A 28 6.46 -5.25 -2.18
N ILE A 29 6.16 -4.28 -3.04
CA ILE A 29 4.87 -3.59 -3.09
C ILE A 29 4.11 -4.05 -4.34
N THR A 30 2.92 -4.61 -4.12
CA THR A 30 2.01 -5.09 -5.16
C THR A 30 0.65 -4.42 -5.04
N ILE A 31 0.09 -3.94 -6.15
CA ILE A 31 -1.20 -3.27 -6.25
C ILE A 31 -2.03 -4.02 -7.29
N ASN A 32 -3.18 -4.59 -6.90
CA ASN A 32 -4.07 -5.36 -7.78
C ASN A 32 -3.30 -6.40 -8.62
N ASP A 33 -2.43 -7.16 -7.97
CA ASP A 33 -1.57 -8.19 -8.58
C ASP A 33 -0.52 -7.69 -9.59
N GLN A 34 -0.35 -6.37 -9.71
CA GLN A 34 0.70 -5.71 -10.51
C GLN A 34 1.75 -5.05 -9.60
N GLU A 35 2.95 -4.83 -10.12
CA GLU A 35 3.97 -4.08 -9.39
C GLU A 35 3.63 -2.58 -9.35
N ALA A 36 3.94 -1.92 -8.23
CA ALA A 36 3.53 -0.54 -7.99
C ALA A 36 3.98 0.44 -9.10
N GLY A 37 5.15 0.23 -9.70
CA GLY A 37 5.64 1.05 -10.81
C GLY A 37 4.79 0.89 -12.07
N SER A 38 4.43 -0.36 -12.42
CA SER A 38 3.59 -0.66 -13.59
C SER A 38 2.14 -0.19 -13.41
N TYR A 39 1.62 -0.19 -12.19
CA TYR A 39 0.24 0.25 -11.93
C TYR A 39 0.08 1.78 -11.99
N LEU A 40 1.16 2.52 -11.73
CA LEU A 40 1.16 3.98 -11.66
C LEU A 40 1.79 4.65 -12.89
N ASP A 41 1.97 3.90 -13.99
CA ASP A 41 2.56 4.38 -15.23
C ASP A 41 3.90 5.12 -15.01
N ASP A 42 4.77 4.60 -14.13
CA ASP A 42 6.07 5.19 -13.76
C ASP A 42 6.02 6.64 -13.25
N ASN A 43 4.87 7.10 -12.77
CA ASN A 43 4.73 8.45 -12.24
C ASN A 43 5.41 8.55 -10.87
N LYS A 44 6.64 9.08 -10.87
CA LYS A 44 7.52 9.21 -9.70
C LYS A 44 6.87 9.93 -8.51
N SER A 45 5.99 10.90 -8.77
CA SER A 45 5.30 11.64 -7.71
C SER A 45 4.33 10.76 -6.93
N LEU A 46 3.57 9.91 -7.62
CA LEU A 46 2.60 9.01 -6.99
C LEU A 46 3.29 7.87 -6.23
N LEU A 47 4.42 7.39 -6.75
CA LEU A 47 5.26 6.40 -6.07
C LEU A 47 5.85 6.93 -4.77
N ALA A 48 6.29 8.20 -4.76
CA ALA A 48 6.76 8.86 -3.55
C ALA A 48 5.67 8.89 -2.47
N GLU A 49 4.45 9.28 -2.83
CA GLU A 49 3.33 9.36 -1.88
C GLU A 49 2.98 8.02 -1.21
N ILE A 50 3.07 6.89 -1.94
CA ILE A 50 2.84 5.55 -1.37
C ILE A 50 3.94 5.17 -0.39
N THR A 51 5.19 5.58 -0.66
CA THR A 51 6.36 5.20 0.13
C THR A 51 6.62 6.09 1.33
N ASP A 52 6.06 7.30 1.38
CA ASP A 52 6.09 8.24 2.51
C ASP A 52 5.85 7.59 3.89
N PRO A 53 4.75 6.82 4.13
CA PRO A 53 4.49 6.24 5.44
C PRO A 53 5.53 5.19 5.84
N LEU A 54 6.12 4.49 4.86
CA LEU A 54 7.18 3.51 5.11
C LEU A 54 8.52 4.22 5.39
N ALA A 55 8.77 5.35 4.72
CA ALA A 55 9.93 6.18 4.95
C ALA A 55 9.94 6.74 6.38
N ALA A 56 8.78 7.23 6.85
CA ALA A 56 8.62 7.77 8.21
C ALA A 56 8.97 6.75 9.31
N VAL A 57 8.72 5.47 9.06
CA VAL A 57 8.99 4.38 10.04
C VAL A 57 10.35 3.71 9.78
N SER A 58 11.08 4.09 8.72
CA SER A 58 12.35 3.48 8.30
C SER A 58 12.30 1.96 8.06
N LYS A 59 11.11 1.37 7.94
CA LYS A 59 10.89 -0.09 7.75
C LYS A 59 10.54 -0.48 6.32
N GLN A 60 11.01 0.30 5.33
CA GLN A 60 10.71 0.07 3.91
C GLN A 60 11.10 -1.31 3.39
N LYS A 61 12.10 -1.96 3.99
CA LYS A 61 12.67 -3.24 3.51
C LYS A 61 12.18 -4.46 4.27
N GLU A 62 11.42 -4.28 5.34
CA GLU A 62 11.05 -5.35 6.27
C GLU A 62 9.67 -5.96 5.96
N TYR A 63 8.89 -5.32 5.09
CA TYR A 63 7.51 -5.72 4.86
C TYR A 63 7.17 -5.80 3.38
N ASP A 64 6.55 -6.92 3.00
CA ASP A 64 5.84 -7.04 1.74
C ASP A 64 4.42 -6.50 1.90
N ILE A 65 3.98 -5.73 0.92
CA ILE A 65 2.71 -5.02 0.93
C ILE A 65 1.89 -5.49 -0.26
N THR A 66 0.71 -6.04 0.02
CA THR A 66 -0.27 -6.39 -1.00
C THR A 66 -1.49 -5.51 -0.82
N VAL A 67 -1.85 -4.79 -1.88
CA VAL A 67 -2.95 -3.84 -1.85
C VAL A 67 -3.98 -4.18 -2.90
N LEU A 68 -5.24 -4.26 -2.49
CA LEU A 68 -6.39 -4.34 -3.38
C LEU A 68 -7.10 -2.99 -3.39
N VAL A 69 -7.21 -2.37 -4.56
CA VAL A 69 -7.81 -1.04 -4.71
C VAL A 69 -8.95 -1.08 -5.70
N LYS A 70 -10.07 -0.46 -5.34
CA LYS A 70 -11.26 -0.36 -6.18
C LYS A 70 -11.86 1.05 -6.12
N GLY A 71 -12.36 1.52 -7.27
CA GLY A 71 -13.05 2.79 -7.43
C GLY A 71 -12.14 4.02 -7.50
N GLY A 72 -12.72 5.16 -7.87
CA GLY A 72 -11.99 6.43 -8.03
C GLY A 72 -11.08 6.46 -9.25
N GLY A 73 -10.10 7.37 -9.24
CA GLY A 73 -9.00 7.45 -10.21
C GLY A 73 -7.65 7.40 -9.51
N LEU A 74 -6.55 7.30 -10.28
CA LEU A 74 -5.18 7.06 -9.81
C LEU A 74 -4.77 7.89 -8.58
N SER A 75 -4.91 9.22 -8.61
CA SER A 75 -4.53 10.08 -7.49
C SER A 75 -5.35 9.79 -6.21
N GLY A 76 -6.66 9.56 -6.34
CA GLY A 76 -7.50 9.22 -5.18
C GLY A 76 -7.20 7.82 -4.62
N GLN A 77 -6.76 6.90 -5.49
CA GLN A 77 -6.32 5.57 -5.10
C GLN A 77 -5.02 5.62 -4.32
N VAL A 78 -4.03 6.39 -4.78
CA VAL A 78 -2.74 6.57 -4.11
C VAL A 78 -2.90 7.11 -2.70
N ASP A 79 -3.71 8.15 -2.52
CA ASP A 79 -4.08 8.67 -1.20
C ASP A 79 -4.74 7.61 -0.29
N ALA A 80 -5.61 6.77 -0.86
CA ALA A 80 -6.26 5.70 -0.12
C ALA A 80 -5.25 4.62 0.31
N ILE A 81 -4.31 4.24 -0.58
CA ILE A 81 -3.24 3.28 -0.29
C ILE A 81 -2.36 3.81 0.84
N LYS A 82 -1.92 5.08 0.75
CA LYS A 82 -1.11 5.75 1.78
C LYS A 82 -1.76 5.65 3.16
N LEU A 83 -3.05 5.98 3.25
CA LEU A 83 -3.82 5.88 4.50
C LEU A 83 -3.94 4.43 5.00
N GLY A 84 -4.13 3.48 4.08
CA GLY A 84 -4.22 2.06 4.41
C GLY A 84 -2.92 1.52 5.00
N ILE A 85 -1.77 1.88 4.42
CA ILE A 85 -0.44 1.51 4.91
C ILE A 85 -0.20 2.10 6.31
N SER A 86 -0.47 3.41 6.50
CA SER A 86 -0.32 4.04 7.82
C SER A 86 -1.14 3.33 8.90
N LYS A 87 -2.39 2.94 8.61
CA LYS A 87 -3.23 2.22 9.57
C LYS A 87 -2.72 0.82 9.87
N ALA A 88 -2.23 0.11 8.87
CA ALA A 88 -1.67 -1.22 9.06
C ALA A 88 -0.37 -1.21 9.91
N LEU A 89 0.35 -0.08 9.95
CA LEU A 89 1.59 0.07 10.73
C LEU A 89 1.35 0.41 12.22
N VAL A 90 0.17 0.93 12.58
CA VAL A 90 -0.14 1.36 13.96
C VAL A 90 -0.66 0.20 14.82
N VAL A 91 -1.12 -0.89 14.20
CA VAL A 91 -1.75 -2.04 14.87
C VAL A 91 -0.71 -3.04 15.36
#